data_AF-F0XVS3-F1
#
_entry.id   AF-F0XVS3-F1
#
_cell.length_a   1.000
_cell.length_b   1.000
_cell.length_c   1.000
_cell.angle_alpha   90.00
_cell.angle_beta   90.00
_cell.angle_gamma   90.00
#
_symmetry.space_group_name_H-M   'P 1'
#
loop_
_entity.id
_entity.type
_entity.pdbx_description
1 polymer ?
#
loop_
_entity_poly.entity_id
_entity_poly.type
_entity_poly.pdbx_seq_one_letter_code
_entity_poly.pdbx_strand_id
1 'polypeptide(L)'
;LRDHVDRLSWRACAFGAAGERVVAGASSRGAVELYVWEAASGALLARVADEDGDAADGDLAALACHPRGAIVATAAGANPPVVKLWASDDSRSWRAFAPGFEELHENTRHEEREDEFDTV
;
A
#
# COMPACT_ATOMS: atom_id res chain seq x y z
N LEU A 1 19.18 1.61 14.07
CA LEU A 1 18.22 0.77 14.81
C LEU A 1 18.00 -0.52 14.03
N ARG A 2 17.79 -1.66 14.71
CA ARG A 2 17.52 -2.96 14.09
C ARG A 2 16.16 -3.46 14.59
N ASP A 3 15.37 -4.08 13.74
CA ASP A 3 14.24 -4.89 14.24
C ASP A 3 14.80 -6.07 15.05
N HIS A 4 14.30 -6.30 16.26
CA HIS A 4 14.76 -7.39 17.12
C HIS A 4 14.19 -8.75 16.69
N VAL A 5 13.07 -8.77 15.95
CA VAL A 5 12.41 -9.97 15.48
C VAL A 5 13.02 -10.39 14.14
N ASP A 6 12.88 -9.57 13.11
CA ASP A 6 13.31 -9.92 11.75
C ASP A 6 14.78 -9.56 11.48
N ARG A 7 15.46 -8.93 12.46
CA ARG A 7 16.88 -8.59 12.36
C ARG A 7 17.21 -7.70 11.15
N LEU A 8 16.23 -6.93 10.68
CA LEU A 8 16.33 -6.02 9.54
C LEU A 8 17.04 -4.71 9.93
N SER A 9 17.81 -4.16 8.99
CA SER A 9 18.38 -2.83 9.10
C SER A 9 17.49 -1.82 8.39
N TRP A 10 16.93 -0.87 9.14
CA TRP A 10 16.22 0.28 8.57
C TRP A 10 17.18 1.13 7.73
N ARG A 11 16.83 1.40 6.48
CA ARG A 11 17.67 2.15 5.52
C ARG A 11 17.23 3.60 5.37
N ALA A 12 15.92 3.84 5.38
CA ALA A 12 15.33 5.17 5.32
C ALA A 12 14.01 5.21 6.10
N CYS A 13 13.60 6.40 6.56
CA CYS A 13 12.30 6.61 7.17
C CYS A 13 11.76 8.02 6.86
N ALA A 14 10.44 8.16 6.92
CA ALA A 14 9.75 9.44 6.76
C ALA A 14 8.45 9.44 7.56
N PHE A 15 7.96 10.63 7.87
CA PHE A 15 6.61 10.81 8.41
C PHE A 15 5.59 10.91 7.27
N GLY A 16 4.38 10.39 7.51
CA GLY A 16 3.21 10.66 6.67
C GLY A 16 2.77 12.12 6.73
N ALA A 17 1.82 12.49 5.87
CA ALA A 17 1.35 13.85 5.63
C ALA A 17 1.04 14.68 6.91
N ALA A 18 0.32 14.11 7.88
CA ALA A 18 -0.01 14.79 9.13
C ALA A 18 0.78 14.24 10.34
N GLY A 19 1.84 13.48 10.09
CA GLY A 19 2.69 12.89 11.13
C GLY A 19 2.01 11.78 11.94
N GLU A 20 0.78 11.39 11.60
CA GLU A 20 0.08 10.31 12.29
C GLU A 20 0.71 8.93 12.05
N ARG A 21 1.50 8.81 10.98
CA ARG A 21 2.17 7.58 10.57
C ARG A 21 3.67 7.80 10.40
N VAL A 22 4.43 6.79 10.79
CA VAL A 22 5.85 6.66 10.44
C VAL A 22 5.99 5.56 9.41
N VAL A 23 6.72 5.82 8.34
CA VAL A 23 7.07 4.83 7.33
C VAL A 23 8.58 4.59 7.39
N ALA A 24 9.00 3.34 7.47
CA ALA A 24 10.41 2.97 7.33
C ALA A 24 10.57 1.92 6.25
N GLY A 25 11.66 2.05 5.50
CA GLY A 25 12.03 1.11 4.47
C GLY A 25 13.21 0.26 4.91
N ALA A 26 13.16 -1.01 4.56
CA ALA A 26 14.24 -1.96 4.70
C ALA A 26 14.49 -2.65 3.35
N SER A 27 15.68 -3.22 3.19
CA SER A 27 15.98 -4.10 2.07
C SER A 27 16.19 -5.51 2.59
N SER A 28 15.42 -6.45 2.03
CA SER A 28 15.40 -7.85 2.44
C SER A 28 15.46 -8.69 1.17
N ARG A 29 16.45 -9.60 1.10
CA ARG A 29 16.64 -10.52 -0.04
C ARG A 29 16.67 -9.84 -1.42
N GLY A 30 17.12 -8.59 -1.50
CA GLY A 30 17.23 -7.83 -2.75
C GLY A 30 15.96 -7.03 -3.14
N ALA A 31 14.89 -7.14 -2.35
CA ALA A 31 13.66 -6.37 -2.52
C ALA A 31 13.54 -5.27 -1.46
N VAL A 32 12.84 -4.19 -1.80
CA VAL A 32 12.43 -3.15 -0.86
C VAL A 32 11.17 -3.59 -0.13
N GLU A 33 11.19 -3.50 1.20
CA GLU A 33 10.02 -3.68 2.05
C GLU A 33 9.74 -2.40 2.83
N LEU A 34 8.47 -2.04 2.96
CA LEU A 34 7.99 -0.91 3.73
C LEU A 34 7.23 -1.37 4.97
N TYR A 35 7.41 -0.63 6.04
CA TYR A 35 6.73 -0.84 7.30
C TYR A 35 6.08 0.48 7.71
N VAL A 36 4.82 0.41 8.12
CA VAL A 36 4.01 1.58 8.46
C VAL A 36 3.51 1.41 9.88
N TRP A 37 3.82 2.38 10.74
CA TRP A 37 3.34 2.41 12.12
C TRP A 37 2.44 3.61 12.35
N GLU A 38 1.51 3.46 13.29
CA GLU A 38 0.86 4.60 13.93
C GLU A 38 1.85 5.28 14.89
N ALA A 39 2.09 6.57 14.70
CA ALA A 39 3.10 7.30 15.45
C ALA A 39 2.76 7.43 16.95
N ALA A 40 1.47 7.55 17.28
CA ALA A 40 1.01 7.77 18.65
C ALA A 40 1.11 6.52 19.54
N SER A 41 0.71 5.36 19.00
CA SER A 41 0.69 4.10 19.76
C SER A 41 1.93 3.24 19.53
N GLY A 42 2.66 3.47 18.43
CA GLY A 42 3.72 2.58 17.97
C GLY A 42 3.21 1.27 17.36
N ALA A 43 1.90 1.12 17.14
CA ALA A 43 1.33 -0.07 16.52
C ALA A 43 1.77 -0.20 15.06
N LEU A 44 2.22 -1.39 14.66
CA LEU A 44 2.49 -1.71 13.27
C LEU A 44 1.15 -1.88 12.53
N LEU A 45 0.89 -1.00 11.57
CA LEU A 45 -0.34 -0.98 10.79
C LEU A 45 -0.24 -1.86 9.55
N ALA A 46 0.92 -1.83 8.89
CA ALA A 46 1.13 -2.58 7.65
C ALA A 46 2.61 -2.91 7.44
N ARG A 47 2.83 -4.06 6.81
CA ARG A 47 4.07 -4.42 6.12
C ARG A 47 3.73 -4.57 4.65
N VAL A 48 4.39 -3.82 3.80
CA VAL A 48 4.16 -3.82 2.35
C VAL A 48 5.44 -4.30 1.69
N ALA A 49 5.34 -5.37 0.92
CA ALA A 49 6.42 -5.88 0.10
C ALA A 49 5.90 -5.98 -1.33
N ASP A 50 6.81 -5.89 -2.30
CA ASP A 50 6.45 -6.18 -3.67
C ASP A 50 6.32 -7.71 -3.83
N GLU A 51 5.09 -8.21 -3.88
CA GLU A 51 4.79 -9.65 -4.00
C GLU A 51 4.99 -10.17 -5.42
N ASP A 52 4.88 -9.27 -6.42
CA ASP A 52 5.01 -9.57 -7.85
C ASP A 52 6.37 -9.13 -8.44
N GLY A 53 7.16 -8.38 -7.67
CA GLY A 53 8.40 -7.74 -8.13
C GLY A 53 9.61 -8.66 -8.19
N ASP A 54 10.43 -8.47 -9.22
CA ASP A 54 11.78 -9.02 -9.26
C ASP A 54 12.55 -8.56 -8.02
N ALA A 55 13.16 -9.50 -7.29
CA ALA A 55 14.03 -9.26 -6.14
C ALA A 55 15.36 -8.55 -6.50
N ALA A 56 15.35 -7.79 -7.60
CA ALA A 56 16.48 -7.12 -8.23
C ALA A 56 16.44 -5.59 -8.06
N ASP A 57 15.55 -5.05 -7.21
CA ASP A 57 15.51 -3.61 -6.88
C ASP A 57 16.81 -3.11 -6.27
N GLY A 58 17.57 -4.01 -5.64
CA GLY A 58 18.79 -3.68 -4.94
C GLY A 58 18.50 -3.06 -3.57
N ASP A 59 19.49 -2.33 -3.08
CA ASP A 59 19.43 -1.76 -1.73
C ASP A 59 18.71 -0.40 -1.73
N LEU A 60 17.83 -0.18 -0.75
CA LEU A 60 17.08 1.04 -0.61
C LEU A 60 18.04 2.20 -0.34
N ALA A 61 17.94 3.22 -1.18
CA ALA A 61 18.74 4.43 -1.10
C ALA A 61 17.96 5.61 -0.50
N ALA A 62 16.67 5.74 -0.83
CA ALA A 62 15.84 6.84 -0.33
C ALA A 62 14.35 6.46 -0.24
N LEU A 63 13.65 7.13 0.67
CA LEU A 63 12.20 7.00 0.88
C LEU A 63 11.60 8.39 1.10
N ALA A 64 10.46 8.65 0.46
CA ALA A 64 9.70 9.88 0.67
C ALA A 64 8.20 9.58 0.72
N CYS A 65 7.50 10.16 1.70
CA CYS A 65 6.05 10.12 1.76
C CYS A 65 5.46 11.34 1.06
N HIS A 66 4.37 11.15 0.31
CA HIS A 66 3.64 12.27 -0.28
C HIS A 66 3.03 13.15 0.82
N PRO A 67 3.14 14.49 0.73
CA PRO A 67 2.78 15.40 1.83
C PRO A 67 1.27 15.51 2.09
N ARG A 68 0.42 14.92 1.25
CA ARG A 68 -1.06 15.00 1.37
C ARG A 68 -1.81 13.69 1.12
N GLY A 69 -1.13 12.63 0.71
CA GLY A 69 -1.78 11.42 0.20
C GLY A 69 -1.09 10.16 0.71
N ALA A 70 -1.82 9.04 0.71
CA ALA A 70 -1.30 7.72 1.09
C ALA A 70 -0.44 7.11 -0.02
N ILE A 71 0.61 7.84 -0.42
CA ILE A 71 1.57 7.45 -1.45
C ILE A 71 2.97 7.54 -0.87
N VAL A 72 3.78 6.51 -1.10
CA VAL A 72 5.20 6.47 -0.74
C VAL A 72 6.02 6.28 -2.02
N ALA A 73 7.13 6.98 -2.14
CA ALA A 73 8.11 6.79 -3.19
C ALA A 73 9.39 6.20 -2.61
N THR A 74 9.97 5.21 -3.27
CA THR A 74 11.26 4.61 -2.89
C THR A 74 12.21 4.60 -4.06
N ALA A 75 13.48 4.95 -3.83
CA ALA A 75 14.55 4.81 -4.81
C ALA A 75 15.52 3.72 -4.36
N ALA A 76 15.84 2.79 -5.25
CA ALA A 76 16.70 1.66 -4.97
C ALA A 76 17.87 1.57 -5.97
N GLY A 77 19.00 1.08 -5.48
CA GLY A 77 20.29 1.07 -6.17
C GLY A 77 20.48 -0.06 -7.19
N ALA A 78 19.40 -0.59 -7.77
CA ALA A 78 19.47 -1.49 -8.92
C ALA A 78 20.29 -0.91 -10.07
N ASN A 79 20.65 -1.77 -11.04
CA ASN A 79 21.25 -1.33 -12.30
C ASN A 79 20.37 -1.81 -13.46
N PRO A 80 19.54 -0.94 -14.05
CA PRO A 80 19.42 0.51 -13.80
C PRO A 80 18.69 0.83 -12.48
N PRO A 81 18.88 2.04 -11.90
CA PRO A 81 18.22 2.43 -10.65
C PRO A 81 16.70 2.48 -10.84
N VAL A 82 15.97 2.04 -9.83
CA VAL A 82 14.51 1.91 -9.87
C VAL A 82 13.88 2.87 -8.87
N VAL A 83 12.82 3.57 -9.30
CA VAL A 83 11.93 4.33 -8.41
C VAL A 83 10.55 3.67 -8.43
N LYS A 84 10.07 3.23 -7.26
CA LYS A 84 8.75 2.64 -7.09
C LYS A 84 7.82 3.60 -6.36
N LEU A 85 6.54 3.57 -6.74
CA LEU A 85 5.45 4.25 -6.07
C LEU A 85 4.54 3.21 -5.42
N TRP A 86 4.29 3.38 -4.14
CA TRP A 86 3.43 2.54 -3.32
C TRP A 86 2.21 3.36 -2.94
N ALA A 87 1.01 2.87 -3.24
CA ALA A 87 -0.23 3.57 -2.95
C ALA A 87 -1.27 2.60 -2.37
N SER A 88 -2.15 3.10 -1.50
CA SER A 88 -3.34 2.37 -1.04
C SER A 88 -4.29 2.13 -2.22
N ASP A 89 -4.96 0.98 -2.25
CA ASP A 89 -5.87 0.57 -3.34
C ASP A 89 -7.21 1.33 -3.37
N ASP A 90 -7.40 2.33 -2.51
CA ASP A 90 -8.61 3.18 -2.43
C ASP A 90 -9.03 3.83 -3.76
N SER A 91 -8.21 3.74 -4.81
CA SER A 91 -8.50 4.28 -6.14
C SER A 91 -9.19 3.32 -7.11
N ARG A 92 -9.37 2.04 -6.77
CA ARG A 92 -9.94 1.03 -7.70
C ARG A 92 -11.37 0.60 -7.35
N SER A 93 -12.21 1.50 -6.85
CA SER A 93 -13.63 1.19 -6.75
C SER A 93 -14.21 1.00 -8.16
N TRP A 94 -14.65 -0.21 -8.49
CA TRP A 94 -15.31 -0.49 -9.78
C TRP A 94 -16.58 0.35 -9.98
N ARG A 95 -17.10 0.96 -8.91
CA ARG A 95 -18.17 1.96 -8.91
C ARG A 95 -17.88 3.17 -9.81
N ALA A 96 -16.60 3.46 -10.08
CA ALA A 96 -16.20 4.53 -11.00
C ALA A 96 -16.47 4.22 -12.49
N PHE A 97 -16.65 2.94 -12.85
CA PHE A 97 -16.80 2.52 -14.25
C PHE A 97 -18.26 2.49 -14.73
N ALA A 98 -19.24 2.35 -13.82
CA ALA A 98 -20.64 2.34 -14.18
C ALA A 98 -21.51 3.00 -13.08
N PRO A 99 -22.24 4.08 -13.39
CA PRO A 99 -23.24 4.63 -12.48
C PRO A 99 -24.26 3.56 -12.11
N GLY A 100 -24.37 3.23 -10.81
CA GLY A 100 -25.27 2.19 -10.30
C GLY A 100 -24.61 0.83 -10.05
N PHE A 101 -23.32 0.66 -10.36
CA PHE A 101 -22.58 -0.53 -9.94
C PHE A 101 -22.28 -0.46 -8.43
N GLU A 102 -22.66 -1.50 -7.71
CA GLU A 102 -22.33 -1.69 -6.30
C GLU A 102 -21.38 -2.87 -6.16
N GLU A 103 -20.24 -2.60 -5.53
CA GLU A 103 -19.25 -3.62 -5.24
C GLU A 103 -19.67 -4.38 -3.98
N LEU A 104 -20.05 -5.64 -4.17
CA LEU A 104 -20.44 -6.53 -3.10
C LEU A 104 -19.19 -7.18 -2.49
N HIS A 105 -18.97 -6.94 -1.20
CA HIS A 105 -17.91 -7.61 -0.43
C HIS A 105 -18.33 -9.03 0.00
N GLU A 106 -19.64 -9.30 -0.01
CA GLU A 106 -20.27 -10.55 0.38
C GLU A 106 -21.50 -10.81 -0.51
N ASN A 107 -21.94 -12.07 -0.61
CA ASN A 107 -23.13 -12.41 -1.38
C ASN A 107 -24.39 -11.81 -0.74
N THR A 108 -25.13 -11.00 -1.50
CA THR A 108 -26.46 -10.51 -1.11
C THR A 108 -27.54 -11.34 -1.82
N ARG A 109 -28.64 -11.63 -1.12
CA ARG A 109 -29.81 -12.27 -1.73
C ARG A 109 -30.61 -11.21 -2.50
N HIS A 110 -30.86 -11.46 -3.78
CA HIS A 110 -31.75 -10.63 -4.58
C HIS A 110 -33.19 -10.78 -4.07
N GLU A 111 -33.85 -9.65 -3.80
CA GLU A 111 -35.28 -9.58 -3.51
C GLU A 111 -36.00 -9.08 -4.77
N GLU A 112 -36.65 -10.01 -5.46
CA GLU A 112 -37.39 -9.73 -6.69
C GLU A 112 -38.56 -8.78 -6.39
N ARG A 113 -38.70 -7.73 -7.20
CA ARG A 113 -39.88 -6.86 -7.11
C ARG A 113 -41.04 -7.48 -7.87
N GLU A 114 -42.26 -7.24 -7.41
CA GLU A 114 -43.49 -7.80 -8.01
C GLU A 114 -43.62 -7.42 -9.50
N ASP A 115 -43.15 -6.23 -9.88
CA ASP A 115 -43.22 -5.67 -11.23
C ASP A 115 -41.97 -5.97 -12.08
N GLU A 116 -40.99 -6.72 -11.58
CA GLU A 116 -39.70 -6.96 -12.26
C GLU A 116 -39.84 -7.66 -13.62
N PHE A 117 -40.92 -8.44 -13.80
CA PHE A 117 -41.18 -9.22 -15.00
C PHE A 117 -42.44 -8.79 -15.76
N ASP A 118 -43.07 -7.69 -15.37
CA ASP A 118 -44.26 -7.19 -16.05
C ASP A 118 -43.89 -6.56 -17.41
N THR A 119 -44.67 -6.85 -18.44
CA THR A 119 -44.50 -6.23 -19.76
C THR A 119 -45.28 -4.92 -19.79
N VAL A 120 -44.62 -3.81 -20.11
CA VAL A 120 -45.24 -2.48 -20.25
C VAL A 120 -46.14 -2.40 -21.48
#